data_AF-A0A3P6S0N8-F1
#
_entry.id   AF-A0A3P6S0N8-F1
#
_cell.length_a   1.000
_cell.length_b   1.000
_cell.length_c   1.000
_cell.angle_alpha   90.00
_cell.angle_beta   90.00
_cell.angle_gamma   90.00
#
_symmetry.space_group_name_H-M   'P 1'
#
loop_
_entity.id
_entity.type
_entity.pdbx_description
1 polymer ?
#
loop_
_entity_poly.entity_id
_entity_poly.type
_entity_poly.pdbx_seq_one_letter_code
_entity_poly.pdbx_strand_id
1 'polypeptide(L)'
;NLLKKTDTTPLETAREWEMEMERQEVQDLSDVHGMFVLIQVLRSTNCSDAFEMDISEIVRPLITVPNAGLMYEYPIVGEEQFIDGFAYFNYTFKYMTKLILKPDCTDNQTPVEGVSIPHVVMFEQYGVGHDGTIIAVAGALRFLFFVYKVSSSYLRLLNISTPSLVMTFAMVYLISFKLRDILMTKPFELTFRELGDPNRLIRLCSSINIARETKLYDLEHDLYGKLIYILRSSEALIRYTQYKMKNII
;
A
#
# COMPACT_ATOMS: atom_id res chain seq x y z
N ASN A 1 -34.54 -5.28 -17.00
CA ASN A 1 -34.49 -4.67 -15.64
C ASN A 1 -34.96 -3.23 -15.71
N LEU A 2 -36.12 -2.93 -15.14
CA LEU A 2 -36.78 -1.62 -15.17
C LEU A 2 -36.01 -0.49 -14.46
N LEU A 3 -35.19 -0.86 -13.48
CA LEU A 3 -34.34 0.04 -12.71
C LEU A 3 -32.90 -0.29 -13.03
N LYS A 4 -32.10 0.74 -13.30
CA LYS A 4 -30.65 0.62 -13.43
C LYS A 4 -29.97 1.55 -12.46
N LYS A 5 -28.85 1.07 -11.91
CA LYS A 5 -27.94 1.90 -11.15
C LYS A 5 -27.22 2.82 -12.13
N THR A 6 -27.38 4.12 -11.97
CA THR A 6 -26.71 5.15 -12.78
C THR A 6 -25.23 5.26 -12.47
N ASP A 7 -24.87 5.02 -11.22
CA ASP A 7 -23.50 5.10 -10.75
C ASP A 7 -22.72 3.80 -11.00
N THR A 8 -21.93 3.81 -12.07
CA THR A 8 -20.85 2.84 -12.31
C THR A 8 -19.57 3.18 -11.56
N THR A 9 -19.55 4.31 -10.84
CA THR A 9 -18.41 4.72 -10.03
C THR A 9 -18.48 4.08 -8.64
N PRO A 10 -17.38 3.49 -8.14
CA PRO A 10 -17.44 2.83 -6.85
C PRO A 10 -17.63 3.86 -5.73
N LEU A 11 -18.38 3.49 -4.68
CA LEU A 11 -18.91 4.41 -3.66
C LEU A 11 -17.78 5.20 -2.98
N GLU A 12 -17.73 6.52 -3.19
CA GLU A 12 -17.03 7.42 -2.28
C GLU A 12 -17.84 7.54 -0.99
N THR A 13 -17.14 7.64 0.14
CA THR A 13 -17.73 7.72 1.48
C THR A 13 -18.86 8.74 1.53
N ALA A 14 -20.08 8.28 1.84
CA ALA A 14 -21.30 9.07 2.05
C ALA A 14 -22.02 9.63 0.80
N ARG A 15 -21.95 8.97 -0.36
CA ARG A 15 -22.90 9.24 -1.46
C ARG A 15 -24.21 8.47 -1.31
N GLU A 16 -25.30 9.13 -1.67
CA GLU A 16 -26.64 8.55 -1.77
C GLU A 16 -26.68 7.54 -2.93
N TRP A 17 -27.53 6.52 -2.80
CA TRP A 17 -27.73 5.54 -3.86
C TRP A 17 -28.71 6.11 -4.88
N GLU A 18 -28.20 6.66 -5.98
CA GLU A 18 -29.04 7.18 -7.05
C GLU A 18 -29.44 6.06 -8.02
N MET A 19 -30.74 6.01 -8.34
CA MET A 19 -31.31 5.03 -9.26
C MET A 19 -32.14 5.78 -10.29
N GLU A 20 -31.91 5.51 -11.57
CA GLU A 20 -32.80 5.99 -12.63
C GLU A 20 -33.61 4.84 -13.22
N MET A 21 -34.88 5.15 -13.48
CA MET A 21 -35.74 4.31 -14.29
C MET A 21 -35.50 4.66 -15.75
N GLU A 22 -34.70 3.86 -16.45
CA GLU A 22 -34.49 4.06 -17.87
C GLU A 22 -35.77 3.75 -18.65
N ARG A 23 -36.23 4.73 -19.43
CA ARG A 23 -37.31 4.57 -20.40
C ARG A 23 -36.79 3.89 -21.67
N GLN A 24 -36.08 2.77 -21.53
CA GLN A 24 -35.41 2.11 -22.66
C GLN A 24 -36.42 1.59 -23.67
N GLU A 25 -36.08 1.71 -24.96
CA GLU A 25 -36.83 1.11 -26.06
C GLU A 25 -36.97 -0.39 -25.82
N VAL A 26 -38.20 -0.76 -25.50
CA VAL A 26 -38.77 -2.10 -25.40
C VAL A 26 -38.11 -3.09 -26.36
N GLN A 27 -37.16 -3.89 -25.85
CA GLN A 27 -36.58 -5.01 -26.59
C GLN A 27 -36.75 -6.36 -25.90
N ASP A 28 -37.01 -6.39 -24.58
CA ASP A 28 -37.25 -7.64 -23.86
C ASP A 28 -38.71 -7.75 -23.39
N LEU A 29 -39.35 -8.89 -23.67
CA LEU A 29 -40.79 -9.12 -23.46
C LEU A 29 -41.17 -9.05 -21.97
N SER A 30 -40.22 -9.37 -21.09
CA SER A 30 -40.33 -9.33 -19.63
C SER A 30 -40.40 -7.90 -19.09
N ASP A 31 -39.62 -6.98 -19.66
CA ASP A 31 -39.58 -5.56 -19.26
C ASP A 31 -40.85 -4.80 -19.69
N VAL A 32 -41.48 -5.21 -20.80
CA VAL A 32 -42.79 -4.69 -21.23
C VAL A 32 -43.88 -5.08 -20.24
N HIS A 33 -43.89 -6.35 -19.82
CA HIS A 33 -44.85 -6.85 -18.86
C HIS A 33 -44.65 -6.17 -17.50
N GLY A 34 -43.41 -6.02 -17.03
CA GLY A 34 -43.08 -5.31 -15.78
C GLY A 34 -43.51 -3.85 -15.79
N MET A 35 -43.22 -3.11 -16.87
CA MET A 35 -43.62 -1.71 -17.03
C MET A 35 -45.15 -1.57 -17.09
N PHE A 36 -45.83 -2.47 -17.79
CA PHE A 36 -47.28 -2.49 -17.87
C PHE A 36 -47.92 -2.75 -16.49
N VAL A 37 -47.41 -3.72 -15.73
CA VAL A 37 -47.89 -4.02 -14.38
C VAL A 37 -47.61 -2.84 -13.43
N LEU A 38 -46.46 -2.17 -13.53
CA LEU A 38 -46.16 -0.98 -12.73
C LEU A 38 -47.16 0.15 -13.01
N ILE A 39 -47.40 0.48 -14.29
CA ILE A 39 -48.37 1.51 -14.68
C ILE A 39 -49.79 1.11 -14.25
N GLN A 40 -50.13 -0.18 -14.33
CA GLN A 40 -51.40 -0.70 -13.86
C GLN A 40 -51.56 -0.52 -12.35
N VAL A 41 -50.55 -0.83 -11.54
CA VAL A 41 -50.58 -0.65 -10.08
C VAL A 41 -50.60 0.83 -9.69
N LEU A 42 -49.88 1.70 -10.41
CA LEU A 42 -49.91 3.15 -10.18
C LEU A 42 -51.28 3.77 -10.53
N ARG A 43 -52.00 3.21 -11.50
CA ARG A 43 -53.33 3.67 -11.92
C ARG A 43 -54.47 2.94 -11.20
N SER A 44 -54.21 1.77 -10.60
CA SER A 44 -55.22 0.94 -9.97
C SER A 44 -55.70 1.56 -8.67
N THR A 45 -57.01 1.50 -8.45
CA THR A 45 -57.68 1.87 -7.21
C THR A 45 -57.94 0.67 -6.31
N ASN A 46 -57.49 -0.53 -6.71
CA ASN A 46 -57.67 -1.75 -5.96
C ASN A 46 -56.51 -1.96 -4.97
N CYS A 47 -56.84 -2.10 -3.69
CA CYS A 47 -55.87 -2.29 -2.61
C CYS A 47 -55.15 -3.65 -2.63
N SER A 48 -55.60 -4.58 -3.49
CA SER A 48 -54.98 -5.90 -3.63
C SER A 48 -53.83 -5.93 -4.64
N ASP A 49 -53.71 -4.91 -5.48
CA ASP A 49 -52.72 -4.88 -6.55
C ASP A 49 -51.35 -4.48 -5.96
N ALA A 50 -50.34 -5.33 -6.17
CA ALA A 50 -48.97 -5.09 -5.72
C ALA A 50 -48.01 -5.27 -6.88
N PHE A 51 -47.08 -4.32 -7.01
CA PHE A 51 -45.95 -4.47 -7.92
C PHE A 51 -44.74 -4.98 -7.13
N GLU A 52 -44.11 -6.02 -7.66
CA GLU A 52 -43.01 -6.71 -7.03
C GLU A 52 -41.84 -6.79 -8.01
N MET A 53 -40.66 -6.33 -7.59
CA MET A 53 -39.45 -6.36 -8.41
C MET A 53 -38.26 -6.84 -7.59
N ASP A 54 -37.47 -7.74 -8.16
CA ASP A 54 -36.18 -8.12 -7.59
C ASP A 54 -35.14 -7.04 -7.90
N ILE A 55 -34.53 -6.50 -6.86
CA ILE A 55 -33.48 -5.46 -6.92
C ILE A 55 -32.18 -5.94 -6.26
N SER A 56 -31.99 -7.25 -6.14
CA SER A 56 -30.80 -7.86 -5.53
C SER A 56 -29.47 -7.49 -6.21
N GLU A 57 -29.50 -7.21 -7.52
CA GLU A 57 -28.30 -6.76 -8.26
C GLU A 57 -27.96 -5.30 -8.00
N ILE A 58 -28.97 -4.51 -7.62
CA ILE A 58 -28.85 -3.10 -7.30
C ILE A 58 -28.43 -3.00 -5.83
N VAL A 59 -29.31 -3.39 -4.90
CA VAL A 59 -29.09 -3.36 -3.45
C VAL A 59 -28.43 -4.64 -2.98
N ARG A 60 -27.10 -4.67 -3.16
CA ARG A 60 -26.28 -5.79 -2.72
C ARG A 60 -26.11 -5.79 -1.20
N PRO A 61 -26.30 -6.95 -0.54
CA PRO A 61 -26.19 -7.08 0.91
C PRO A 61 -24.73 -7.11 1.39
N LEU A 62 -23.77 -7.39 0.50
CA LEU A 62 -22.36 -7.63 0.83
C LEU A 62 -21.51 -6.45 0.35
N ILE A 63 -20.84 -5.76 1.27
CA ILE A 63 -20.04 -4.57 0.96
C ILE A 63 -18.65 -4.73 1.58
N THR A 64 -17.60 -4.49 0.79
CA THR A 64 -16.23 -4.41 1.29
C THR A 64 -15.80 -2.96 1.47
N VAL A 65 -15.18 -2.68 2.61
CA VAL A 65 -14.75 -1.33 2.99
C VAL A 65 -13.23 -1.35 3.10
N PRO A 66 -12.50 -0.90 2.07
CA PRO A 66 -11.04 -0.82 2.11
C PRO A 66 -10.56 0.34 3.00
N ASN A 67 -9.29 0.29 3.44
CA ASN A 67 -8.68 1.35 4.25
C ASN A 67 -8.49 2.68 3.50
N ALA A 68 -8.46 2.64 2.17
CA ALA A 68 -8.32 3.81 1.30
C ALA A 68 -9.04 3.54 -0.03
N GLY A 69 -9.68 4.57 -0.58
CA GLY A 69 -10.40 4.49 -1.85
C GLY A 69 -11.87 4.16 -1.67
N LEU A 70 -12.41 3.45 -2.64
CA LEU A 70 -13.85 3.32 -2.87
C LEU A 70 -14.37 2.00 -2.31
N MET A 71 -15.60 2.00 -1.78
CA MET A 71 -16.22 0.77 -1.30
C MET A 71 -16.57 -0.12 -2.50
N TYR A 72 -16.28 -1.42 -2.40
CA TYR A 72 -16.60 -2.37 -3.47
C TYR A 72 -17.76 -3.28 -3.05
N GLU A 73 -18.77 -3.35 -3.89
CA GLU A 73 -20.01 -4.13 -3.70
C GLU A 73 -19.87 -5.60 -4.15
N TYR A 74 -18.64 -6.05 -4.39
CA TYR A 74 -18.34 -7.41 -4.85
C TYR A 74 -17.04 -7.93 -4.24
N PRO A 75 -17.08 -8.53 -3.04
CA PRO A 75 -16.04 -9.49 -2.69
C PRO A 75 -16.20 -10.70 -3.62
N ILE A 76 -15.18 -11.02 -4.40
CA ILE A 76 -15.07 -12.34 -5.05
C ILE A 76 -14.82 -13.33 -3.92
N VAL A 77 -15.89 -13.89 -3.37
CA VAL A 77 -15.79 -14.95 -2.36
C VAL A 77 -15.70 -16.27 -3.13
N GLY A 78 -14.50 -16.83 -3.23
CA GLY A 78 -14.33 -18.17 -3.79
C GLY A 78 -14.95 -19.21 -2.85
N GLU A 79 -15.71 -20.17 -3.39
CA GLU A 79 -16.32 -21.26 -2.62
C GLU A 79 -15.31 -22.02 -1.75
N GLU A 80 -14.06 -22.16 -2.21
CA GLU A 80 -12.99 -22.85 -1.47
C GLU A 80 -12.56 -22.13 -0.17
N GLN A 81 -12.79 -20.81 -0.04
CA GLN A 81 -12.39 -20.05 1.16
C GLN A 81 -13.33 -20.26 2.36
N PHE A 82 -14.48 -20.90 2.15
CA PHE A 82 -15.40 -21.25 3.25
C PHE A 82 -14.91 -22.44 4.08
N ILE A 83 -14.10 -23.32 3.50
CA ILE A 83 -13.80 -24.62 4.10
C ILE A 83 -12.72 -24.50 5.19
N ASP A 84 -11.69 -23.67 4.97
CA ASP A 84 -10.48 -23.73 5.80
C ASP A 84 -10.35 -22.62 6.87
N GLY A 85 -11.09 -21.51 6.76
CA GLY A 85 -10.93 -20.34 7.65
C GLY A 85 -12.18 -19.89 8.42
N PHE A 86 -13.37 -20.28 7.98
CA PHE A 86 -14.66 -19.79 8.51
C PHE A 86 -15.58 -20.91 8.99
N ALA A 87 -15.00 -22.02 9.47
CA ALA A 87 -15.72 -23.19 9.98
C ALA A 87 -16.74 -22.91 11.12
N TYR A 88 -16.83 -21.68 11.62
CA TYR A 88 -17.79 -21.27 12.65
C TYR A 88 -19.10 -20.67 12.11
N PHE A 89 -19.21 -20.39 10.81
CA PHE A 89 -20.46 -19.88 10.23
C PHE A 89 -20.84 -20.65 8.97
N ASN A 90 -21.80 -21.57 9.11
CA ASN A 90 -22.45 -22.23 7.99
C ASN A 90 -23.41 -21.23 7.30
N TYR A 91 -22.87 -20.30 6.51
CA TYR A 91 -23.68 -19.37 5.71
C TYR A 91 -24.22 -20.11 4.48
N THR A 92 -25.34 -20.81 4.64
CA THR A 92 -26.00 -21.57 3.56
C THR A 92 -26.97 -20.73 2.73
N PHE A 93 -27.09 -19.43 2.99
CA PHE A 93 -28.14 -18.60 2.40
C PHE A 93 -27.65 -17.27 1.81
N LYS A 94 -28.12 -16.97 0.60
CA LYS A 94 -27.94 -15.71 -0.13
C LYS A 94 -29.09 -14.76 0.22
N TYR A 95 -28.80 -13.54 0.63
CA TYR A 95 -29.84 -12.52 0.80
C TYR A 95 -30.26 -11.96 -0.56
N MET A 96 -31.56 -11.91 -0.81
CA MET A 96 -32.20 -11.27 -1.96
C MET A 96 -33.08 -10.13 -1.48
N THR A 97 -33.10 -9.02 -2.22
CA THR A 97 -33.84 -7.80 -1.87
C THR A 97 -34.93 -7.56 -2.88
N LYS A 98 -36.16 -7.39 -2.41
CA LYS A 98 -37.36 -7.18 -3.22
C LYS A 98 -37.96 -5.81 -2.93
N LEU A 99 -38.27 -5.09 -4.00
CA LEU A 99 -39.04 -3.86 -3.97
C LEU A 99 -40.52 -4.21 -4.11
N ILE A 100 -41.34 -3.70 -3.19
CA ILE A 100 -42.79 -3.89 -3.18
C ILE A 100 -43.44 -2.51 -3.22
N LEU A 101 -44.25 -2.25 -4.22
CA LEU A 101 -45.04 -1.02 -4.34
C LEU A 101 -46.52 -1.39 -4.21
N LYS A 102 -47.19 -0.83 -3.21
CA LYS A 102 -48.60 -1.08 -2.90
C LYS A 102 -49.33 0.24 -2.66
N PRO A 103 -50.59 0.37 -3.07
CA PRO A 103 -51.43 1.51 -2.69
C PRO A 103 -51.67 1.48 -1.17
N ASP A 104 -51.59 2.65 -0.53
CA ASP A 104 -51.80 2.82 0.90
C ASP A 104 -53.28 3.06 1.19
N CYS A 105 -53.97 1.99 1.61
CA CYS A 105 -55.39 2.01 1.91
C CYS A 105 -55.65 2.05 3.43
N THR A 106 -54.92 2.89 4.17
CA THR A 106 -54.92 2.88 5.65
C THR A 106 -56.13 3.49 6.35
N ASP A 107 -57.14 4.00 5.64
CA ASP A 107 -58.43 4.33 6.24
C ASP A 107 -59.54 3.99 5.25
N ASN A 108 -60.74 3.68 5.76
CA ASN A 108 -61.98 3.31 5.03
C ASN A 108 -62.49 4.38 4.03
N GLN A 109 -61.64 4.84 3.11
CA GLN A 109 -61.97 5.77 2.05
C GLN A 109 -62.36 4.95 0.84
N THR A 110 -63.67 4.87 0.61
CA THR A 110 -64.22 4.42 -0.67
C THR A 110 -63.59 5.26 -1.80
N PRO A 111 -63.23 4.65 -2.94
CA PRO A 111 -62.58 5.36 -4.04
C PRO A 111 -63.54 6.44 -4.57
N VAL A 112 -63.21 7.71 -4.32
CA VAL A 112 -63.88 8.85 -4.95
C VAL A 112 -63.14 9.14 -6.25
N GLU A 113 -63.86 9.19 -7.37
CA GLU A 113 -63.28 9.53 -8.67
C GLU A 113 -62.52 10.86 -8.60
N GLY A 114 -61.23 10.83 -8.92
CA GLY A 114 -60.38 12.02 -9.02
C GLY A 114 -59.43 12.27 -7.84
N VAL A 115 -59.40 11.43 -6.80
CA VAL A 115 -58.43 11.55 -5.69
C VAL A 115 -57.28 10.56 -5.88
N SER A 116 -56.05 11.04 -5.91
CA SER A 116 -54.84 10.21 -5.97
C SER A 116 -54.62 9.47 -4.65
N ILE A 117 -54.62 8.14 -4.69
CA ILE A 117 -54.27 7.29 -3.54
C ILE A 117 -52.74 7.33 -3.37
N PRO A 118 -52.21 7.56 -2.16
CA PRO A 118 -50.77 7.47 -1.94
C PRO A 118 -50.31 6.01 -2.10
N HIS A 119 -49.14 5.79 -2.71
CA HIS A 119 -48.51 4.47 -2.80
C HIS A 119 -47.37 4.38 -1.79
N VAL A 120 -47.32 3.29 -1.03
CA VAL A 120 -46.21 2.96 -0.13
C VAL A 120 -45.24 2.05 -0.85
N VAL A 121 -43.97 2.44 -0.77
CA VAL A 121 -42.84 1.66 -1.28
C VAL A 121 -42.17 0.98 -0.09
N MET A 122 -42.12 -0.35 -0.11
CA MET A 122 -41.48 -1.17 0.91
C MET A 122 -40.34 -1.99 0.32
N PHE A 123 -39.34 -2.24 1.15
CA PHE A 123 -38.23 -3.13 0.85
C PHE A 123 -38.31 -4.35 1.76
N GLU A 124 -38.37 -5.54 1.17
CA GLU A 124 -38.29 -6.80 1.91
C GLU A 124 -37.01 -7.54 1.51
N GLN A 125 -36.32 -8.10 2.50
CA GLN A 125 -35.13 -8.90 2.26
C GLN A 125 -35.37 -10.33 2.73
N TYR A 126 -35.04 -11.33 1.92
CA TYR A 126 -35.21 -12.73 2.29
C TYR A 126 -33.93 -13.53 2.01
N GLY A 127 -33.67 -14.53 2.85
CA GLY A 127 -32.57 -15.47 2.70
C GLY A 127 -33.00 -16.66 1.86
N VAL A 128 -32.25 -16.94 0.79
CA VAL A 128 -32.46 -18.09 -0.10
C VAL A 128 -31.32 -19.09 0.10
N GLY A 129 -31.66 -20.33 0.44
CA GLY A 129 -30.70 -21.41 0.59
C GLY A 129 -30.03 -21.80 -0.74
N HIS A 130 -28.97 -22.61 -0.66
CA HIS A 130 -28.33 -23.20 -1.83
C HIS A 130 -29.32 -23.98 -2.73
N ASP A 131 -30.37 -24.54 -2.14
CA ASP A 131 -31.43 -25.29 -2.84
C ASP A 131 -32.56 -24.40 -3.40
N GLY A 132 -32.42 -23.07 -3.32
CA GLY A 132 -33.44 -22.10 -3.76
C GLY A 132 -34.62 -21.91 -2.79
N THR A 133 -34.60 -22.58 -1.63
CA THR A 133 -35.65 -22.48 -0.62
C THR A 133 -35.53 -21.19 0.18
N ILE A 134 -36.67 -20.54 0.47
CA ILE A 134 -36.70 -19.33 1.30
C ILE A 134 -36.56 -19.76 2.77
N ILE A 135 -35.44 -19.39 3.40
CA ILE A 135 -35.09 -19.81 4.77
C ILE A 135 -35.57 -18.79 5.80
N ALA A 136 -35.55 -17.49 5.46
CA ALA A 136 -35.94 -16.43 6.39
C ALA A 136 -36.41 -15.17 5.64
N VAL A 137 -37.44 -14.51 6.15
CA VAL A 137 -37.87 -13.17 5.70
C VAL A 137 -37.45 -12.16 6.77
N ALA A 138 -36.56 -11.25 6.41
CA ALA A 138 -36.13 -10.16 7.26
C ALA A 138 -37.03 -8.94 7.00
N GLY A 139 -37.74 -8.48 8.03
CA GLY A 139 -38.57 -7.27 7.97
C GLY A 139 -37.78 -5.96 7.89
N ALA A 140 -36.44 -6.01 7.88
CA ALA A 140 -35.56 -4.86 7.73
C ALA A 140 -34.33 -5.25 6.90
N LEU A 141 -33.82 -4.29 6.11
CA LEU A 141 -32.62 -4.45 5.29
C LEU A 141 -31.39 -4.72 6.16
N ARG A 142 -30.69 -5.82 5.87
CA ARG A 142 -29.42 -6.18 6.51
C ARG A 142 -28.27 -6.06 5.51
N PHE A 143 -27.22 -5.37 5.94
CA PHE A 143 -25.96 -5.24 5.20
C PHE A 143 -24.84 -5.89 6.00
N LEU A 144 -23.97 -6.62 5.31
CA LEU A 144 -22.75 -7.21 5.86
C LEU A 144 -21.53 -6.45 5.31
N PHE A 145 -20.76 -5.85 6.22
CA PHE A 145 -19.58 -5.07 5.89
C PHE A 145 -18.29 -5.85 6.20
N PHE A 146 -17.45 -6.05 5.20
CA PHE A 146 -16.09 -6.54 5.35
C PHE A 146 -15.13 -5.38 5.44
N VAL A 147 -14.79 -4.98 6.67
CA VAL A 147 -13.90 -3.85 6.92
C VAL A 147 -12.45 -4.33 6.94
N TYR A 148 -11.62 -3.69 6.12
CA TYR A 148 -10.19 -4.02 6.07
C TYR A 148 -9.52 -3.59 7.38
N LYS A 149 -8.58 -4.39 7.85
CA LYS A 149 -7.79 -4.03 9.04
C LYS A 149 -6.84 -2.89 8.68
N VAL A 150 -6.87 -1.81 9.44
CA VAL A 150 -5.94 -0.68 9.26
C VAL A 150 -4.52 -1.15 9.57
N SER A 151 -3.61 -0.98 8.61
CA SER A 151 -2.19 -1.25 8.83
C SER A 151 -1.56 -0.12 9.63
N SER A 152 -0.79 -0.48 10.66
CA SER A 152 -0.07 0.47 11.48
C SER A 152 1.00 1.21 10.67
N SER A 153 1.13 2.52 10.86
CA SER A 153 2.14 3.37 10.20
C SER A 153 3.57 2.85 10.35
N TYR A 154 3.87 2.14 11.45
CA TYR A 154 5.17 1.52 11.71
C TYR A 154 5.50 0.38 10.73
N LEU A 155 4.50 -0.41 10.32
CA LEU A 155 4.68 -1.46 9.31
C LEU A 155 4.75 -0.89 7.89
N ARG A 156 4.24 0.33 7.69
CA ARG A 156 4.37 1.07 6.42
C ARG A 156 5.80 1.57 6.21
N LEU A 157 6.54 1.81 7.31
CA LEU A 157 7.97 2.09 7.30
C LEU A 157 8.80 0.81 7.03
N LEU A 158 8.30 -0.34 7.47
CA LEU A 158 8.80 -1.68 7.11
C LEU A 158 8.24 -2.22 5.79
N ASN A 159 7.40 -1.46 5.09
CA ASN A 159 7.05 -1.81 3.72
C ASN A 159 8.29 -1.46 2.92
N ILE A 160 9.20 -2.43 2.90
CA ILE A 160 10.55 -2.43 2.34
C ILE A 160 10.43 -1.95 0.90
N SER A 161 10.48 -0.64 0.77
CA SER A 161 10.55 0.03 -0.50
C SER A 161 11.91 -0.35 -1.07
N THR A 162 11.94 -0.70 -2.34
CA THR A 162 13.16 -0.87 -3.14
C THR A 162 14.29 0.13 -2.78
N PRO A 163 14.03 1.43 -2.49
CA PRO A 163 15.07 2.34 -1.99
C PRO A 163 15.70 1.96 -0.64
N SER A 164 14.96 1.39 0.31
CA SER A 164 15.54 0.95 1.60
C SER A 164 16.54 -0.18 1.40
N LEU A 165 16.27 -1.12 0.49
CA LEU A 165 17.21 -2.21 0.17
C LEU A 165 18.45 -1.67 -0.54
N VAL A 166 18.27 -0.79 -1.53
CA VAL A 166 19.39 -0.15 -2.24
C VAL A 166 20.32 0.57 -1.26
N MET A 167 19.77 1.28 -0.27
CA MET A 167 20.57 1.94 0.77
C MET A 167 21.36 0.95 1.62
N THR A 168 20.76 -0.19 2.00
CA THR A 168 21.51 -1.23 2.75
C THR A 168 22.63 -1.84 1.93
N PHE A 169 22.40 -2.14 0.64
CA PHE A 169 23.45 -2.66 -0.24
C PHE A 169 24.58 -1.65 -0.46
N ALA A 170 24.25 -0.37 -0.65
CA ALA A 170 25.24 0.69 -0.79
C ALA A 170 26.10 0.83 0.48
N MET A 171 25.49 0.79 1.66
CA MET A 171 26.19 0.83 2.94
C MET A 171 27.17 -0.35 3.09
N VAL A 172 26.69 -1.58 2.84
CA VAL A 172 27.51 -2.79 2.93
C VAL A 172 28.68 -2.73 1.94
N TYR A 173 28.44 -2.24 0.72
CA TYR A 173 29.47 -2.09 -0.30
C TYR A 173 30.54 -1.06 0.12
N LEU A 174 30.14 0.11 0.62
CA LEU A 174 31.06 1.15 1.08
C LEU A 174 31.92 0.67 2.26
N ILE A 175 31.31 -0.02 3.23
CA ILE A 175 32.04 -0.61 4.36
C ILE A 175 33.05 -1.64 3.86
N SER A 176 32.64 -2.52 2.95
CA SER A 176 33.51 -3.55 2.38
C SER A 176 34.68 -2.94 1.60
N PHE A 177 34.44 -1.87 0.84
CA PHE A 177 35.49 -1.13 0.13
C PHE A 177 36.49 -0.50 1.10
N LYS A 178 36.03 0.13 2.17
CA LYS A 178 36.90 0.73 3.20
C LYS A 178 37.70 -0.31 3.98
N LEU A 179 37.09 -1.44 4.33
CA LEU A 179 37.79 -2.55 4.96
C LEU A 179 38.88 -3.10 4.04
N ARG A 180 38.58 -3.26 2.74
CA ARG A 180 39.55 -3.70 1.74
C ARG A 180 40.73 -2.72 1.62
N ASP A 181 40.45 -1.42 1.61
CA ASP A 181 41.49 -0.38 1.53
C ASP A 181 42.47 -0.50 2.71
N ILE A 182 41.96 -0.58 3.95
CA ILE A 182 42.79 -0.74 5.16
C ILE A 182 43.62 -2.04 5.15
N LEU A 183 43.07 -3.12 4.59
CA LEU A 183 43.76 -4.41 4.50
C LEU A 183 44.82 -4.40 3.39
N MET A 184 44.56 -3.73 2.26
CA MET A 184 45.36 -3.77 1.04
C MET A 184 46.35 -2.61 0.89
N THR A 185 46.29 -1.54 1.69
CA THR A 185 47.29 -0.44 1.68
C THR A 185 48.60 -0.78 2.37
N LYS A 186 48.64 -1.85 3.17
CA LYS A 186 49.83 -2.31 3.91
C LYS A 186 51.12 -2.52 3.09
N PRO A 187 51.12 -3.04 1.83
CA PRO A 187 52.35 -3.27 1.09
C PRO A 187 52.95 -1.99 0.50
N PHE A 188 52.17 -0.92 0.28
CA PHE A 188 52.70 0.35 -0.23
C PHE A 188 53.36 1.21 0.86
N GLU A 189 52.88 1.12 2.09
CA GLU A 189 53.47 1.82 3.25
C GLU A 189 54.67 1.09 3.85
N LEU A 190 54.99 -0.12 3.40
CA LEU A 190 55.98 -0.98 4.05
C LEU A 190 57.36 -0.30 4.16
N THR A 191 57.80 0.36 3.09
CA THR A 191 59.06 1.13 3.04
C THR A 191 59.11 2.29 4.04
N PHE A 192 57.96 2.85 4.41
CA PHE A 192 57.85 3.95 5.38
C PHE A 192 57.47 3.48 6.79
N ARG A 193 57.08 2.21 6.95
CA ARG A 193 56.67 1.65 8.24
C ARG A 193 57.76 0.76 8.85
N GLU A 194 58.58 0.13 8.01
CA GLU A 194 59.71 -0.72 8.39
C GLU A 194 61.05 -0.03 8.09
N LEU A 195 61.24 1.21 8.60
CA LEU A 195 62.57 1.83 8.56
C LEU A 195 63.50 1.18 9.58
N GLY A 196 64.81 1.22 9.31
CA GLY A 196 65.85 0.79 10.24
C GLY A 196 65.94 1.70 11.47
N ASP A 197 66.97 2.55 11.55
CA ASP A 197 67.14 3.55 12.62
C ASP A 197 66.53 4.91 12.21
N PRO A 198 65.34 5.30 12.73
CA PRO A 198 64.69 6.55 12.40
C PRO A 198 65.40 7.78 12.98
N ASN A 199 66.31 7.61 13.95
CA ASN A 199 66.94 8.73 14.66
C ASN A 199 67.70 9.68 13.74
N ARG A 200 68.30 9.18 12.67
CA ARG A 200 68.99 10.03 11.68
C ARG A 200 68.04 10.93 10.92
N LEU A 201 66.89 10.39 10.52
CA LEU A 201 65.85 11.16 9.82
C LEU A 201 65.24 12.20 10.75
N ILE A 202 64.97 11.83 12.01
CA ILE A 202 64.46 12.75 13.04
C ILE A 202 65.46 13.89 13.30
N ARG A 203 66.77 13.59 13.39
CA ARG A 203 67.81 14.62 13.53
C ARG A 203 67.87 15.57 12.34
N LEU A 204 67.70 15.06 11.12
CA LEU A 204 67.61 15.90 9.91
C LEU A 204 66.40 16.84 9.98
N CYS A 205 65.21 16.32 10.31
CA CYS A 205 64.00 17.13 10.49
C CYS A 205 64.16 18.18 11.60
N SER A 206 64.83 17.82 12.70
CA SER A 206 65.16 18.76 13.79
C SER A 206 66.12 19.85 13.32
N SER A 207 67.18 19.50 12.57
CA SER A 207 68.12 20.49 12.02
C SER A 207 67.47 21.47 11.04
N ILE A 208 66.50 21.00 10.25
CA ILE A 208 65.67 21.85 9.38
C ILE A 208 64.87 22.84 10.23
N ASN A 209 64.23 22.36 11.30
CA ASN A 209 63.44 23.22 12.18
C ASN A 209 64.31 24.29 12.86
N ILE A 210 65.51 23.91 13.31
CA ILE A 210 66.48 24.85 13.90
C ILE A 210 66.98 25.87 12.87
N ALA A 211 67.27 25.45 11.63
CA ALA A 211 67.67 26.36 10.55
C ALA A 211 66.59 27.40 10.24
N ARG A 212 65.31 26.98 10.29
CA ARG A 212 64.15 27.88 10.14
C ARG A 212 64.03 28.86 11.30
N GLU A 213 64.17 28.40 12.55
CA GLU A 213 64.11 29.26 13.74
C GLU A 213 65.23 30.31 13.76
N THR A 214 66.41 29.94 13.26
CA THR A 214 67.59 30.82 13.16
C THR A 214 67.60 31.68 11.88
N LYS A 215 66.58 31.57 11.03
CA LYS A 215 66.41 32.31 9.76
C LYS A 215 67.56 32.13 8.76
N LEU A 216 68.23 30.97 8.78
CA LEU A 216 69.23 30.59 7.77
C LEU A 216 68.54 29.86 6.61
N TYR A 217 67.94 30.64 5.71
CA TYR A 217 67.12 30.11 4.62
C TYR A 217 67.91 29.32 3.56
N ASP A 218 69.16 29.70 3.28
CA ASP A 218 70.01 28.96 2.33
C ASP A 218 70.34 27.55 2.86
N LEU A 219 70.61 27.44 4.16
CA LEU A 219 70.86 26.16 4.83
C LEU A 219 69.58 25.33 4.94
N GLU A 220 68.44 25.97 5.24
CA GLU A 220 67.13 25.33 5.24
C GLU A 220 66.83 24.71 3.86
N HIS A 221 67.08 25.45 2.77
CA HIS A 221 66.82 24.97 1.41
C HIS A 221 67.67 23.73 1.06
N ASP A 222 68.97 23.73 1.39
CA ASP A 222 69.86 22.59 1.14
C ASP A 222 69.46 21.35 1.98
N LEU A 223 69.14 21.55 3.26
CA LEU A 223 68.67 20.47 4.14
C LEU A 223 67.32 19.89 3.68
N TYR A 224 66.40 20.73 3.19
CA TYR A 224 65.15 20.29 2.59
C TYR A 224 65.37 19.52 1.28
N GLY A 225 66.29 19.99 0.42
CA GLY A 225 66.67 19.29 -0.81
C GLY A 225 67.18 17.88 -0.51
N LYS A 226 68.01 17.74 0.53
CA LYS A 226 68.49 16.45 1.03
C LYS A 226 67.34 15.56 1.53
N LEU A 227 66.38 16.10 2.27
CA LEU A 227 65.21 15.35 2.74
C LEU A 227 64.37 14.82 1.57
N ILE A 228 64.08 15.66 0.58
CA ILE A 228 63.31 15.27 -0.61
C ILE A 228 64.02 14.17 -1.40
N TYR A 229 65.34 14.30 -1.59
CA TYR A 229 66.14 13.28 -2.27
C TYR A 229 66.04 11.91 -1.59
N ILE A 230 66.14 11.89 -0.25
CA ILE A 230 66.04 10.67 0.56
C ILE A 230 64.64 10.05 0.45
N LEU A 231 63.57 10.85 0.53
CA LEU A 231 62.19 10.35 0.46
C LEU A 231 61.76 9.90 -0.94
N ARG A 232 62.42 10.42 -1.99
CA ARG A 232 62.14 10.08 -3.39
C ARG A 232 62.75 8.75 -3.84
N SER A 233 63.80 8.28 -3.17
CA SER A 233 64.47 7.01 -3.50
C SER A 233 64.48 6.06 -2.31
N SER A 234 63.80 4.91 -2.46
CA SER A 234 63.78 3.86 -1.43
C SER A 234 65.18 3.33 -1.10
N GLU A 235 66.07 3.25 -2.09
CA GLU A 235 67.46 2.86 -1.89
C GLU A 235 68.23 3.88 -1.04
N ALA A 236 68.04 5.18 -1.29
CA ALA A 236 68.65 6.24 -0.50
C ALA A 236 68.11 6.24 0.95
N LEU A 237 66.81 6.01 1.12
CA LEU A 237 66.17 5.89 2.43
C LEU A 237 66.74 4.73 3.26
N ILE A 238 66.88 3.55 2.65
CA ILE A 238 67.44 2.37 3.33
C ILE A 238 68.91 2.62 3.73
N ARG A 239 69.73 3.14 2.82
CA ARG A 239 71.15 3.47 3.13
C ARG A 239 71.28 4.50 4.24
N TYR A 240 70.39 5.50 4.25
CA TYR A 240 70.41 6.56 5.25
C TYR A 240 70.00 6.06 6.65
N THR A 241 69.01 5.16 6.71
CA THR A 241 68.44 4.60 7.95
C THR A 241 69.05 3.25 8.36
N GLN A 242 70.15 2.81 7.74
CA GLN A 242 70.82 1.57 8.12
C GLN A 242 71.33 1.61 9.57
N TYR A 243 71.06 0.54 10.33
CA TYR A 243 71.60 0.37 11.68
C TYR A 243 73.13 0.37 11.67
N LYS A 244 73.73 1.26 12.46
CA LYS A 244 75.18 1.22 12.70
C LYS A 244 75.45 0.18 13.78
N MET A 245 75.81 -1.05 13.37
CA MET A 245 76.37 -2.04 14.29
C MET A 245 77.67 -1.47 14.86
N LYS A 246 77.60 -0.86 16.05
CA LYS A 246 78.79 -0.47 16.80
C LYS A 246 79.39 -1.77 17.29
N ASN A 247 80.54 -2.18 16.73
CA ASN A 247 81.25 -3.39 17.14
C ASN A 247 81.27 -3.46 18.67
N ILE A 248 80.54 -4.43 19.22
CA ILE A 248 80.65 -4.82 20.61
C ILE A 248 81.94 -5.64 20.64
N ILE A 249 83.05 -4.94 20.91
CA ILE A 249 84.32 -5.53 21.32
C ILE A 249 84.38 -5.38 22.83
#